data_AF-A0A0A1YDD8-F1
#
_entry.id   AF-A0A0A1YDD8-F1
#
_cell.length_a   1.000
_cell.length_b   1.000
_cell.length_c   1.000
_cell.angle_alpha   90.00
_cell.angle_beta   90.00
_cell.angle_gamma   90.00
#
_symmetry.space_group_name_H-M   'P 1'
#
loop_
_entity.id
_entity.type
_entity.pdbx_description
1 polymer ?
#
loop_
_entity_poly.entity_id
_entity_poly.type
_entity_poly.pdbx_seq_one_letter_code
_entity_poly.pdbx_strand_id
1 'polypeptide(L)' 'IAQGLMWRAVNEDGTLTYSFVEALEASHPGFVVRVIGGAIFFFGMLLMAYNTWQTVRATKPAELAAAEQFSLEGAH' A
#
# COMPACT_ATOMS: atom_id res chain seq x y z
N ILE A 1 -19.38 4.66 1.83
CA ILE A 1 -20.71 5.32 1.74
C ILE A 1 -21.76 4.63 2.63
N ALA A 2 -21.63 3.34 2.98
CA ALA A 2 -22.57 2.65 3.88
C ALA A 2 -22.57 3.16 5.34
N GLN A 3 -21.40 3.49 5.91
CA GLN A 3 -21.31 3.91 7.33
C GLN A 3 -22.05 5.21 7.64
N GLY A 4 -22.11 6.15 6.70
CA GLY A 4 -22.86 7.41 6.83
C GLY A 4 -24.35 7.30 6.48
N LEU A 5 -24.81 6.16 5.96
CA LEU A 5 -26.24 5.89 5.75
C LEU A 5 -26.82 5.14 6.96
N MET A 6 -26.07 4.21 7.54
CA MET A 6 -26.49 3.42 8.71
C MET A 6 -26.67 4.27 9.99
N TRP A 7 -25.80 5.26 10.23
CA TRP A 7 -25.93 6.15 11.41
C TRP A 7 -27.14 7.12 11.35
N ARG A 8 -27.86 7.15 10.21
CA ARG A 8 -28.98 8.04 9.91
C ARG A 8 -30.29 7.29 9.63
N ALA A 9 -30.27 5.96 9.68
CA ALA A 9 -31.46 5.14 9.46
C ALA A 9 -32.25 4.98 10.77
N VAL A 10 -33.43 5.61 10.80
CA VAL A 10 -34.43 5.53 11.87
C VAL A 10 -35.72 4.98 11.27
N ASN A 11 -36.38 4.05 11.95
CA ASN A 11 -37.70 3.52 11.56
C ASN A 11 -38.78 4.60 11.71
N GLU A 12 -39.96 4.41 11.09
CA GLU A 12 -41.10 5.36 11.16
C GLU A 12 -41.59 5.62 12.60
N ASP A 13 -41.21 4.74 13.52
CA ASP A 13 -41.49 4.69 14.95
C ASP A 13 -40.36 5.28 15.83
N GLY A 14 -39.33 5.89 15.23
CA GLY A 14 -38.30 6.68 15.92
C GLY A 14 -37.20 5.87 16.60
N THR A 15 -37.23 4.55 16.49
CA THR A 15 -36.18 3.64 16.99
C THR A 15 -35.07 3.45 15.95
N LEU A 16 -33.85 3.17 16.42
CA LEU A 16 -32.71 2.85 15.55
C LEU A 16 -32.96 1.50 14.85
N THR A 17 -32.99 1.49 13.51
CA THR A 17 -33.28 0.30 12.70
C THR A 17 -32.22 -0.79 12.81
N TYR A 18 -30.97 -0.43 13.14
CA TYR A 18 -29.86 -1.37 13.27
C TYR A 18 -29.12 -1.12 14.58
N SER A 19 -28.79 -2.19 15.29
CA SER A 19 -27.92 -2.10 16.47
C SER A 19 -26.48 -1.77 16.04
N PHE A 20 -25.68 -1.15 16.92
CA PHE A 20 -24.26 -0.84 16.63
C PHE A 20 -23.45 -2.09 16.22
N VAL A 21 -23.87 -3.27 16.68
CA VAL A 21 -23.24 -4.56 16.39
C VAL A 21 -23.48 -5.00 14.94
N GLU A 22 -24.68 -4.83 14.39
CA GLU A 22 -24.96 -5.19 12.98
C GLU A 22 -24.25 -4.28 11.99
N ALA A 23 -24.11 -2.98 12.31
CA ALA A 23 -23.33 -2.06 11.49
C ALA A 23 -21.82 -2.41 11.49
N LEU A 24 -21.33 -2.98 12.59
CA LEU A 24 -19.96 -3.48 12.73
C LEU A 24 -19.75 -4.74 11.86
N GLU A 25 -20.67 -5.71 11.94
CA GLU A 25 -20.63 -6.92 11.12
C GLU A 25 -20.71 -6.60 9.62
N ALA A 26 -21.57 -5.66 9.21
CA ALA A 26 -21.66 -5.24 7.81
C ALA A 26 -20.38 -4.53 7.30
N SER A 27 -19.58 -3.95 8.18
CA SER A 27 -18.31 -3.31 7.84
C SER A 27 -17.12 -4.30 7.79
N HIS A 28 -17.27 -5.48 8.40
CA HIS A 28 -16.22 -6.49 8.48
C HIS A 28 -15.66 -6.94 7.11
N PRO A 29 -16.48 -7.20 6.07
CA PRO A 29 -15.97 -7.55 4.75
C PRO A 29 -15.08 -6.47 4.13
N GLY A 30 -15.40 -5.19 4.38
CA GLY A 30 -14.60 -4.06 3.91
C GLY A 30 -13.22 -4.00 4.57
N PHE A 31 -13.12 -4.33 5.86
CA PHE A 31 -11.83 -4.39 6.55
C PHE A 31 -10.97 -5.57 6.07
N VAL A 32 -11.59 -6.72 5.79
CA VAL A 32 -10.89 -7.89 5.23
C VAL A 32 -10.29 -7.55 3.86
N VAL A 33 -11.08 -6.99 2.94
CA VAL A 33 -10.59 -6.58 1.61
C VAL A 33 -9.47 -5.55 1.75
N ARG A 34 -9.57 -4.61 2.69
CA ARG A 34 -8.53 -3.61 2.94
C ARG A 34 -7.22 -4.24 3.41
N VAL A 35 -7.28 -5.21 4.34
CA VAL A 35 -6.08 -5.92 4.81
C VAL A 35 -5.45 -6.73 3.69
N ILE A 36 -6.25 -7.42 2.88
CA ILE A 36 -5.75 -8.17 1.72
C ILE A 36 -5.07 -7.23 0.71
N GLY A 37 -5.71 -6.11 0.36
CA GLY A 37 -5.12 -5.11 -0.52
C GLY A 37 -3.82 -4.52 0.03
N GLY A 38 -3.79 -4.20 1.33
CA GLY A 38 -2.58 -3.75 2.02
C GLY A 38 -1.47 -4.80 2.03
N ALA A 39 -1.80 -6.08 2.21
CA ALA A 39 -0.85 -7.17 2.19
C ALA A 39 -0.19 -7.33 0.81
N ILE A 40 -0.97 -7.26 -0.28
CA ILE A 40 -0.45 -7.32 -1.66
C ILE A 40 0.53 -6.17 -1.91
N PHE A 41 0.17 -4.95 -1.50
CA PHE A 41 1.05 -3.79 -1.62
C PHE A 41 2.34 -3.96 -0.81
N PHE A 42 2.23 -4.45 0.43
CA PHE A 42 3.38 -4.72 1.29
C PHE A 42 4.34 -5.76 0.68
N PHE A 43 3.81 -6.85 0.12
CA PHE A 43 4.63 -7.82 -0.62
C PHE A 43 5.36 -7.18 -1.80
N GLY A 44 4.69 -6.30 -2.55
CA GLY A 44 5.33 -5.52 -3.62
C GLY A 44 6.51 -4.67 -3.11
N MET A 45 6.36 -4.02 -1.96
CA MET A 45 7.46 -3.26 -1.34
C MET A 45 8.62 -4.14 -0.87
N LEU A 46 8.35 -5.35 -0.37
CA LEU A 46 9.40 -6.31 -0.02
C LEU A 46 10.21 -6.74 -1.25
N LEU A 47 9.53 -7.00 -2.37
CA LEU A 47 10.20 -7.31 -3.64
C LEU A 47 11.06 -6.13 -4.11
N MET A 48 10.54 -4.91 -4.03
CA MET A 48 11.32 -3.71 -4.35
C MET A 48 12.56 -3.59 -3.47
N ALA A 49 12.40 -3.73 -2.15
CA ALA A 49 13.52 -3.66 -1.20
C ALA A 49 14.59 -4.72 -1.49
N TYR A 50 14.18 -5.95 -1.82
CA TYR A 50 15.10 -7.01 -2.21
C TYR A 50 15.87 -6.66 -3.50
N ASN A 51 15.16 -6.19 -4.53
CA ASN A 51 15.79 -5.81 -5.80
C ASN A 51 16.77 -4.65 -5.59
N THR A 52 16.38 -3.61 -4.86
CA THR A 52 17.26 -2.48 -4.54
C THR A 52 18.48 -2.94 -3.76
N TRP A 53 18.32 -3.83 -2.78
CA TRP A 53 19.43 -4.37 -2.01
C TRP A 53 20.42 -5.15 -2.88
N GLN A 54 19.93 -5.94 -3.83
CA GLN A 54 20.77 -6.61 -4.82
C GLN A 54 21.53 -5.61 -5.70
N THR A 55 20.86 -4.58 -6.22
CA THR A 55 21.48 -3.54 -7.05
C THR A 55 22.58 -2.79 -6.30
N VAL A 56 22.32 -2.39 -5.05
CA VAL A 56 23.31 -1.67 -4.22
C VAL A 56 24.54 -2.55 -3.96
N ARG A 57 24.35 -3.86 -3.74
CA ARG A 57 25.47 -4.79 -3.50
C ARG A 57 26.23 -5.18 -4.77
N ALA A 58 25.55 -5.19 -5.91
CA ALA A 58 26.16 -5.52 -7.21
C ALA A 58 27.02 -4.37 -7.77
N THR A 59 27.03 -3.21 -7.13
CA THR A 59 27.80 -2.05 -7.58
C THR A 59 29.30 -2.34 -7.45
N LYS A 60 29.99 -2.39 -8.61
CA LYS A 60 31.45 -2.50 -8.68
C LYS A 60 32.05 -1.09 -8.78
N PRO A 61 32.74 -0.60 -7.75
CA PRO A 61 33.27 0.76 -7.75
C PRO A 61 34.29 1.01 -8.87
N ALA A 62 35.00 -0.03 -9.32
CA ALA A 62 35.95 0.06 -10.43
C ALA A 62 35.28 0.33 -11.80
N GLU A 63 34.08 -0.22 -12.06
CA GLU A 63 33.34 0.05 -13.31
C GLU A 63 32.73 1.45 -13.30
N LEU A 64 32.29 1.94 -12.14
CA LEU A 64 31.81 3.32 -12.00
C LEU A 64 32.93 4.34 -12.25
N ALA A 65 34.12 4.11 -11.69
CA ALA A 65 35.28 4.99 -11.91
C ALA A 65 35.74 4.99 -13.38
N ALA A 66 35.73 3.84 -14.05
CA ALA A 66 36.06 3.73 -15.48
C ALA A 66 35.02 4.43 -16.37
N ALA A 67 33.73 4.34 -16.02
CA ALA A 67 32.65 5.03 -16.74
C ALA A 67 32.72 6.56 -16.56
N GLU A 68 33.12 7.04 -15.38
CA GLU A 68 33.34 8.46 -15.10
C GLU A 68 34.55 8.99 -15.88
N GLN A 69 35.63 8.22 -15.96
CA GLN A 69 36.82 8.62 -16.72
C GLN A 69 36.55 8.74 -18.22
N PHE A 70 35.75 7.84 -18.80
CA PHE A 70 35.33 7.91 -20.21
C PHE A 70 34.43 9.12 -20.50
N SER A 71 33.56 9.53 -19.57
CA SER A 71 32.69 10.70 -19.76
C SER A 71 33.47 12.02 -19.72
N LEU A 72 34.54 12.09 -18.93
CA LEU A 72 35.43 13.25 -18.86
C LEU A 72 36.32 13.36 -20.10
N GLU A 73 36.81 12.24 -20.63
CA GLU A 73 37.67 12.21 -21.82
C GLU A 73 36.89 12.51 -23.12
N GLY A 74 35.61 12.13 -23.20
CA GLY A 74 34.74 12.46 -24.34
C GLY A 74 34.06 13.84 -24.28
N ALA A 75 34.21 14.58 -23.17
CA ALA A 75 33.68 15.93 -22.99
C ALA A 75 34.68 17.04 -23.39
N HIS A 76 35.89 16.66 -23.81
CA HIS A 76 36.94 17.54 -24.32
C HIS A 76 37.13 17.43 -25.83
#